data_AF-A0A1U7UVT7-F1
#
_entry.id   AF-A0A1U7UVT7-F1
#
_cell.length_a   1.000
_cell.length_b   1.000
_cell.length_c   1.000
_cell.angle_alpha   90.00
_cell.angle_beta   90.00
_cell.angle_gamma   90.00
#
_symmetry.space_group_name_H-M   'P 1'
#
loop_
_entity.id
_entity.type
_entity.pdbx_description
1 polymer ?
#
loop_
_entity_poly.entity_id
_entity_poly.type
_entity_poly.pdbx_seq_one_letter_code
_entity_poly.pdbx_strand_id
1 'polypeptide(L)'
;MRNNPFIRMLIMQVKDKFESDDMDIHRNHILGWMKELWNKWRGQLHAKYVKGKPIQEALKNVPKGVDKKQWEWLVKEHFATESFQARSNRNAANKTKLKMLHHIGSKPIREIIYQKGGKDGKPPDLATIFFETRKKNKTFVDPEIIKKHAQIKELVQSEPSLPTIEIVEQCFDLKVVVMYLAWGVE
;
A
#
# COMPACT_ATOMS: atom_id res chain seq x y z
N MET A 1 -14.05 21.99 -5.54
CA MET A 1 -14.22 20.51 -5.58
C MET A 1 -15.68 20.03 -5.73
N ARG A 2 -16.73 20.83 -5.43
CA ARG A 2 -18.15 20.42 -5.55
C ARG A 2 -18.71 20.25 -6.99
N ASN A 3 -17.89 20.50 -8.02
CA ASN A 3 -18.31 20.52 -9.43
C ASN A 3 -17.49 19.57 -10.31
N ASN A 4 -16.94 18.47 -9.76
CA ASN A 4 -16.35 17.44 -10.63
C ASN A 4 -17.49 16.61 -11.27
N PRO A 5 -17.70 16.68 -12.60
CA PRO A 5 -18.83 16.06 -13.28
C PRO A 5 -18.84 14.52 -13.16
N PHE A 6 -17.66 13.89 -13.08
CA PHE A 6 -17.56 12.44 -12.89
C PHE A 6 -18.06 12.00 -11.52
N ILE A 7 -17.72 12.75 -10.46
CA ILE A 7 -18.18 12.43 -9.10
C ILE A 7 -19.70 12.55 -9.03
N ARG A 8 -20.30 13.55 -9.68
CA ARG A 8 -21.76 13.68 -9.75
C ARG A 8 -22.42 12.53 -10.51
N MET A 9 -21.89 12.17 -11.68
CA MET A 9 -22.39 11.05 -12.49
C MET A 9 -22.37 9.73 -11.70
N LEU A 10 -21.28 9.47 -10.99
CA LEU A 10 -21.12 8.29 -10.15
C LEU A 10 -22.11 8.25 -8.98
N ILE A 11 -22.34 9.37 -8.29
CA ILE A 11 -23.34 9.45 -7.21
C ILE A 11 -24.74 9.16 -7.73
N MET A 12 -25.10 9.69 -8.91
CA MET A 12 -26.42 9.40 -9.51
C MET A 12 -26.59 7.92 -9.80
N GLN A 13 -25.57 7.25 -10.36
CA GLN A 13 -25.63 5.81 -10.63
C GLN A 13 -25.72 4.95 -9.36
N VAL A 14 -25.11 5.37 -8.26
CA VAL A 14 -25.26 4.66 -6.97
C VAL A 14 -26.67 4.87 -6.41
N LYS A 15 -27.19 6.10 -6.45
CA LYS A 15 -28.56 6.39 -5.98
C LYS A 15 -29.65 5.72 -6.82
N ASP A 16 -29.41 5.51 -8.11
CA ASP A 16 -30.31 4.80 -9.03
C ASP A 16 -30.41 3.30 -8.74
N LYS A 17 -29.34 2.70 -8.19
CA LYS A 17 -29.25 1.25 -7.97
C LYS A 17 -29.48 0.79 -6.54
N PHE A 18 -29.44 1.70 -5.58
CA PHE A 18 -29.53 1.38 -4.15
C PHE A 18 -30.53 2.32 -3.47
N GLU A 19 -31.63 1.75 -2.98
CA GLU A 19 -32.56 2.40 -2.06
C GLU A 19 -32.09 2.11 -0.63
N SER A 20 -31.83 3.16 0.16
CA SER A 20 -31.56 3.04 1.59
C SER A 20 -31.92 4.35 2.28
N ASP A 21 -32.66 4.24 3.37
CA ASP A 21 -33.14 5.38 4.17
C ASP A 21 -31.98 6.15 4.83
N ASP A 22 -30.82 5.49 4.98
CA ASP A 22 -29.61 6.00 5.66
C ASP A 22 -28.46 6.33 4.70
N MET A 23 -28.74 6.52 3.41
CA MET A 23 -27.70 6.84 2.40
C MET A 23 -26.91 8.10 2.73
N ASP A 24 -27.48 9.03 3.51
CA ASP A 24 -26.78 10.24 3.92
C ASP A 24 -25.74 9.97 5.03
N ILE A 25 -25.99 9.00 5.91
CA ILE A 25 -25.03 8.54 6.94
C ILE A 25 -23.77 7.97 6.27
N HIS A 26 -23.96 7.20 5.20
CA HIS A 26 -22.85 6.59 4.46
C HIS A 26 -22.26 7.47 3.36
N ARG A 27 -22.84 8.65 3.11
CA ARG A 27 -22.48 9.52 1.98
C ARG A 27 -20.99 9.84 1.93
N ASN A 28 -20.41 10.26 3.06
CA ASN A 28 -18.99 10.63 3.09
C ASN A 28 -18.08 9.42 2.84
N HIS A 29 -18.46 8.25 3.36
CA HIS A 29 -17.73 7.00 3.13
C HIS A 29 -17.77 6.60 1.65
N ILE A 30 -18.96 6.62 1.05
CA ILE A 30 -19.17 6.33 -0.38
C ILE A 30 -18.36 7.29 -1.24
N LEU A 31 -18.43 8.60 -0.98
CA LEU A 31 -17.65 9.60 -1.69
C LEU A 31 -16.14 9.40 -1.56
N GLY A 32 -15.69 9.03 -0.35
CA GLY A 32 -14.30 8.66 -0.10
C GLY A 32 -13.86 7.48 -0.96
N TRP A 33 -14.65 6.41 -0.96
CA TRP A 33 -14.37 5.21 -1.74
C TRP A 33 -14.38 5.47 -3.24
N MET A 34 -15.36 6.22 -3.75
CA MET A 34 -15.41 6.65 -5.15
C MET A 34 -14.17 7.45 -5.56
N LYS A 35 -13.74 8.37 -4.70
CA LYS A 35 -12.52 9.17 -4.93
C LYS A 35 -11.29 8.27 -5.02
N GLU A 36 -11.19 7.25 -4.16
CA GLU A 36 -10.11 6.28 -4.25
C GLU A 36 -10.13 5.48 -5.54
N LEU A 37 -11.29 4.95 -5.95
CA LEU A 37 -11.45 4.20 -7.20
C LEU A 37 -11.05 5.07 -8.40
N TRP A 38 -11.51 6.32 -8.44
CA TRP A 38 -11.15 7.29 -9.46
C TRP A 38 -9.63 7.57 -9.48
N ASN A 39 -9.00 7.74 -8.33
CA ASN A 39 -7.55 7.95 -8.23
C ASN A 39 -6.77 6.71 -8.70
N LYS A 40 -7.20 5.51 -8.31
CA LYS A 40 -6.58 4.23 -8.73
C LYS A 40 -6.67 4.07 -10.25
N TRP A 41 -7.86 4.26 -10.82
CA TRP A 41 -8.09 4.17 -12.26
C TRP A 41 -7.24 5.17 -13.04
N ARG A 42 -7.23 6.46 -12.65
CA ARG A 42 -6.36 7.46 -13.30
C ARG A 42 -4.88 7.14 -13.15
N GLY A 43 -4.47 6.62 -11.99
CA GLY A 43 -3.10 6.16 -11.76
C GLY A 43 -2.68 5.04 -12.71
N GLN A 44 -3.58 4.08 -12.99
CA GLN A 44 -3.36 3.02 -13.97
C GLN A 44 -3.24 3.58 -15.40
N LEU A 45 -4.11 4.52 -15.78
CA LEU A 45 -4.01 5.19 -17.08
C LEU A 45 -2.69 5.92 -17.26
N HIS A 46 -2.29 6.71 -16.25
CA HIS A 46 -1.01 7.40 -16.25
C HIS A 46 0.15 6.42 -16.40
N ALA A 47 0.17 5.33 -15.62
CA ALA A 47 1.23 4.34 -15.65
C ALA A 47 1.37 3.64 -17.01
N LYS A 48 0.26 3.37 -17.70
CA LYS A 48 0.24 2.62 -18.97
C LYS A 48 0.47 3.50 -20.20
N TYR A 49 -0.13 4.68 -20.24
CA TYR A 49 -0.21 5.49 -21.46
C TYR A 49 0.61 6.78 -21.42
N VAL A 50 1.03 7.26 -20.24
CA VAL A 50 1.69 8.57 -20.09
C VAL A 50 3.10 8.46 -19.53
N LYS A 51 3.30 7.60 -18.52
CA LYS A 51 4.57 7.50 -17.80
C LYS A 51 5.71 7.11 -18.75
N GLY A 52 6.75 7.93 -18.78
CA GLY A 52 7.95 7.70 -19.60
C GLY A 52 7.76 7.97 -21.10
N LYS A 53 6.62 8.52 -21.51
CA LYS A 53 6.31 8.84 -22.90
C LYS A 53 6.23 10.35 -23.12
N PRO A 54 6.62 10.85 -24.30
CA PRO A 54 6.35 12.23 -24.68
C PRO A 54 4.84 12.53 -24.68
N ILE A 55 4.46 13.76 -24.36
CA ILE A 55 3.06 14.20 -24.31
C ILE A 55 2.33 13.91 -25.63
N GLN A 56 2.99 14.13 -26.77
CA GLN A 56 2.41 13.88 -28.09
C GLN A 56 2.05 12.40 -28.32
N GLU A 57 2.87 11.48 -27.82
CA GLU A 57 2.61 10.04 -27.91
C GLU A 57 1.47 9.64 -26.96
N ALA A 58 1.45 10.21 -25.74
CA ALA A 58 0.37 9.98 -24.79
C ALA A 58 -0.99 10.43 -25.32
N LEU A 59 -1.05 11.56 -26.03
CA LEU A 59 -2.28 12.09 -26.62
C LEU A 59 -2.82 11.21 -27.77
N LYS A 60 -1.95 10.54 -28.53
CA LYS A 60 -2.36 9.59 -29.58
C LYS A 60 -2.93 8.29 -29.00
N ASN A 61 -2.45 7.87 -27.83
CA ASN A 61 -2.82 6.62 -27.18
C ASN A 61 -4.08 6.75 -26.30
N VAL A 62 -5.22 7.08 -26.91
CA VAL A 62 -6.50 7.21 -26.19
C VAL A 62 -6.96 5.83 -25.69
N PRO A 63 -7.21 5.64 -24.38
CA PRO A 63 -7.71 4.37 -23.84
C PRO A 63 -9.13 4.05 -24.33
N LYS A 64 -9.41 2.76 -24.58
CA LYS A 64 -10.76 2.29 -24.96
C LYS A 64 -11.78 2.68 -23.88
N GLY A 65 -12.88 3.32 -24.29
CA GLY A 65 -13.96 3.75 -23.40
C GLY A 65 -13.71 5.08 -22.67
N VAL A 66 -12.61 5.78 -22.99
CA VAL A 66 -12.38 7.15 -22.52
C VAL A 66 -12.63 8.12 -23.67
N ASP A 67 -13.44 9.15 -23.41
CA ASP A 67 -13.67 10.21 -24.39
C ASP A 67 -12.37 10.96 -24.72
N LYS A 68 -12.20 11.34 -25.98
CA LYS A 68 -10.97 11.98 -26.46
C LYS A 68 -10.72 13.32 -25.77
N LYS A 69 -11.74 14.16 -25.57
CA LYS A 69 -11.58 15.47 -24.91
C LYS A 69 -11.22 15.29 -23.43
N GLN A 70 -11.85 14.31 -22.78
CA GLN A 70 -11.53 13.95 -21.39
C GLN A 70 -10.08 13.45 -21.26
N TRP A 71 -9.62 12.65 -22.21
CA TRP A 71 -8.23 12.18 -22.25
C TRP A 71 -7.23 13.32 -22.47
N GLU A 72 -7.50 14.19 -23.44
CA GLU A 72 -6.66 15.36 -23.71
C GLU A 72 -6.52 16.25 -22.48
N TRP A 73 -7.62 16.52 -21.78
CA TRP A 73 -7.60 17.26 -20.51
C TRP A 73 -6.78 16.54 -19.44
N LEU A 74 -6.93 15.21 -19.28
CA LEU A 74 -6.14 14.45 -18.30
C LEU A 74 -4.64 14.57 -18.57
N VAL A 75 -4.22 14.44 -19.83
CA VAL A 75 -2.80 14.51 -20.19
C VAL A 75 -2.24 15.92 -20.04
N LYS A 76 -2.95 16.94 -20.56
CA LYS A 76 -2.45 18.32 -20.60
C LYS A 76 -2.64 19.08 -19.29
N GLU A 77 -3.76 18.88 -18.60
CA GLU A 77 -4.14 19.71 -17.46
C GLU A 77 -3.94 19.02 -16.12
N HIS A 78 -3.97 17.68 -16.07
CA HIS A 78 -3.85 16.94 -14.81
C HIS A 78 -2.48 16.28 -14.61
N PHE A 79 -2.01 15.49 -15.59
CA PHE A 79 -0.74 14.78 -15.47
C PHE A 79 0.47 15.70 -15.70
N ALA A 80 0.30 16.79 -16.45
CA ALA A 80 1.33 17.78 -16.65
C ALA A 80 1.41 18.81 -15.50
N THR A 81 0.46 18.84 -14.55
CA THR A 81 0.52 19.82 -13.45
C THR A 81 1.76 19.59 -12.59
N GLU A 82 2.45 20.67 -12.22
CA GLU A 82 3.61 20.62 -11.33
C GLU A 82 3.32 19.90 -10.01
N SER A 83 2.16 20.16 -9.40
CA SER A 83 1.76 19.52 -8.15
C SER A 83 1.61 17.99 -8.26
N PHE A 84 1.15 17.49 -9.42
CA PHE A 84 1.03 16.07 -9.68
C PHE A 84 2.41 15.44 -9.89
N GLN A 85 3.24 16.06 -10.73
CA GLN A 85 4.60 15.60 -11.00
C GLN A 85 5.46 15.59 -9.74
N ALA A 86 5.42 16.66 -8.93
CA ALA A 86 6.13 16.75 -7.66
C ALA A 86 5.72 15.64 -6.69
N ARG A 87 4.40 15.38 -6.56
CA ARG A 87 3.90 14.28 -5.73
C ARG A 87 4.33 12.92 -6.26
N SER A 88 4.24 12.71 -7.58
CA SER A 88 4.65 11.46 -8.23
C SER A 88 6.14 11.18 -8.01
N ASN A 89 7.00 12.19 -8.21
CA ASN A 89 8.45 12.08 -8.04
C ASN A 89 8.82 11.82 -6.58
N ARG A 90 8.19 12.52 -5.63
CA ARG A 90 8.36 12.26 -4.20
C ARG A 90 7.98 10.83 -3.84
N ASN A 91 6.83 10.35 -4.32
CA ASN A 91 6.38 8.99 -4.06
C ASN A 91 7.32 7.94 -4.68
N ALA A 92 7.85 8.20 -5.88
CA ALA A 92 8.84 7.33 -6.50
C ALA A 92 10.14 7.28 -5.69
N ALA A 93 10.65 8.43 -5.25
CA ALA A 93 11.84 8.52 -4.41
C ALA A 93 11.63 7.90 -3.01
N ASN A 94 10.43 8.00 -2.45
CA ASN A 94 10.10 7.32 -1.19
C ASN A 94 10.03 5.80 -1.38
N LYS A 95 9.49 5.35 -2.51
CA LYS A 95 9.42 3.93 -2.83
C LYS A 95 10.80 3.30 -2.98
N THR A 96 11.80 4.01 -3.52
CA THR A 96 13.18 3.49 -3.63
C THR A 96 13.88 3.37 -2.29
N LYS A 97 13.45 4.12 -1.26
CA LYS A 97 13.96 4.03 0.11
C LYS A 97 13.32 2.89 0.91
N LEU A 98 12.26 2.26 0.39
CA LEU A 98 11.55 1.19 1.08
C LEU A 98 12.40 -0.09 1.06
N LYS A 99 12.88 -0.49 2.23
CA LYS A 99 13.69 -1.69 2.47
C LYS A 99 12.85 -2.82 3.06
N MET A 100 13.34 -4.05 3.01
CA MET A 100 12.76 -5.22 3.70
C MET A 100 11.26 -5.46 3.41
N LEU A 101 10.88 -5.33 2.13
CA LEU A 101 9.51 -5.50 1.66
C LEU A 101 8.93 -6.88 2.00
N HIS A 102 7.66 -6.89 2.40
CA HIS A 102 6.86 -8.12 2.47
C HIS A 102 6.46 -8.57 1.04
N HIS A 103 6.40 -9.89 0.84
CA HIS A 103 6.12 -10.52 -0.47
C HIS A 103 4.85 -11.38 -0.49
N ILE A 104 3.96 -11.20 0.48
CA ILE A 104 2.75 -12.01 0.68
C ILE A 104 1.50 -11.45 -0.01
N GLY A 105 1.63 -10.29 -0.66
CA GLY A 105 0.50 -9.61 -1.31
C GLY A 105 -0.58 -9.20 -0.31
N SER A 106 -1.83 -9.50 -0.62
CA SER A 106 -3.00 -9.20 0.22
C SER A 106 -3.26 -10.23 1.32
N LYS A 107 -2.43 -11.28 1.42
CA LYS A 107 -2.60 -12.29 2.45
C LYS A 107 -2.24 -11.71 3.82
N PRO A 108 -3.11 -11.80 4.83
CA PRO A 108 -2.79 -11.33 6.16
C PRO A 108 -1.77 -12.25 6.84
N ILE A 109 -0.92 -11.68 7.69
CA ILE A 109 0.07 -12.44 8.47
C ILE A 109 -0.61 -13.52 9.32
N ARG A 110 -1.83 -13.27 9.83
CA ARG A 110 -2.63 -14.24 10.58
C ARG A 110 -2.93 -15.52 9.79
N GLU A 111 -3.17 -15.40 8.49
CA GLU A 111 -3.39 -16.58 7.62
C GLU A 111 -2.11 -17.42 7.53
N ILE A 112 -0.94 -16.78 7.45
CA ILE A 112 0.35 -17.47 7.42
C ILE A 112 0.59 -18.21 8.73
N ILE A 113 0.34 -17.55 9.87
CA ILE A 113 0.45 -18.16 11.20
C ILE A 113 -0.47 -19.39 11.30
N TYR A 114 -1.72 -19.25 10.85
CA TYR A 114 -2.69 -20.34 10.84
C TYR A 114 -2.22 -21.54 10.00
N GLN A 115 -1.75 -21.28 8.77
CA GLN A 115 -1.25 -22.31 7.84
C GLN A 115 0.02 -23.02 8.34
N LYS A 116 0.85 -22.34 9.14
CA LYS A 116 2.16 -22.83 9.61
C LYS A 116 2.13 -23.53 10.97
N GLY A 117 0.95 -23.91 11.46
CA GLY A 117 0.79 -24.69 12.68
C GLY A 117 -0.13 -24.05 13.71
N GLY A 118 -0.52 -22.77 13.51
CA GLY A 118 -1.48 -22.09 14.38
C GLY A 118 -2.84 -22.81 14.45
N LYS A 119 -3.25 -23.49 13.38
CA LYS A 119 -4.47 -24.32 13.36
C LYS A 119 -4.41 -25.53 14.30
N ASP A 120 -3.20 -26.02 14.57
CA ASP A 120 -2.94 -27.22 15.38
C ASP A 120 -2.50 -26.84 16.82
N GLY A 121 -2.67 -25.57 17.21
CA GLY A 121 -2.22 -25.04 18.50
C GLY A 121 -0.70 -24.87 18.63
N LYS A 122 0.05 -25.01 17.52
CA LYS A 122 1.52 -24.91 17.49
C LYS A 122 1.93 -23.74 16.58
N PRO A 123 1.75 -22.48 17.01
CA PRO A 123 2.08 -21.33 16.18
C PRO A 123 3.58 -21.34 15.80
N PRO A 124 3.92 -20.92 14.57
CA PRO A 124 5.32 -20.77 14.16
C PRO A 124 6.03 -19.68 14.97
N ASP A 125 7.35 -19.83 15.12
CA ASP A 125 8.20 -18.80 15.72
C ASP A 125 8.35 -17.55 14.83
N LEU A 126 8.94 -16.49 15.42
CA LEU A 126 9.16 -15.22 14.73
C LEU A 126 10.07 -15.38 13.50
N ALA A 127 11.10 -16.22 13.56
CA ALA A 127 12.02 -16.44 12.45
C ALA A 127 11.28 -17.04 11.23
N THR A 128 10.41 -18.00 11.47
CA THR A 128 9.56 -18.66 10.48
C THR A 128 8.55 -17.68 9.88
N ILE A 129 7.89 -16.86 10.70
CA ILE A 129 6.98 -15.81 10.22
C ILE A 129 7.75 -14.79 9.37
N PHE A 130 8.94 -14.37 9.82
CA PHE A 130 9.77 -13.44 9.08
C PHE A 130 10.20 -14.00 7.72
N PHE A 131 10.62 -15.26 7.67
CA PHE A 131 10.96 -15.97 6.44
C PHE A 131 9.77 -16.06 5.49
N GLU A 132 8.63 -16.55 5.96
CA GLU A 132 7.44 -16.74 5.13
C GLU A 132 6.90 -15.44 4.57
N THR A 133 7.02 -14.34 5.32
CA THR A 133 6.51 -13.04 4.90
C THR A 133 7.41 -12.29 3.91
N ARG A 134 8.69 -12.66 3.82
CA ARG A 134 9.71 -11.94 3.03
C ARG A 134 10.46 -12.81 2.01
N LYS A 135 10.15 -14.10 1.91
CA LYS A 135 10.71 -14.96 0.85
C LYS A 135 10.13 -14.59 -0.52
N LYS A 136 10.95 -14.74 -1.55
CA LYS A 136 10.58 -14.73 -2.96
C LYS A 136 11.10 -16.03 -3.57
N ASN A 137 10.26 -16.83 -4.22
CA ASN A 137 10.66 -18.13 -4.78
C ASN A 137 11.41 -19.03 -3.78
N LYS A 138 10.96 -19.07 -2.52
CA LYS A 138 11.56 -19.83 -1.41
C LYS A 138 12.91 -19.32 -0.88
N THR A 139 13.44 -18.20 -1.37
CA THR A 139 14.70 -17.61 -0.88
C THR A 139 14.54 -16.13 -0.55
N PHE A 140 15.52 -15.55 0.14
CA PHE A 140 15.61 -14.09 0.30
C PHE A 140 16.38 -13.50 -0.88
N VAL A 141 15.93 -12.33 -1.35
CA VAL A 141 16.57 -11.60 -2.45
C VAL A 141 17.42 -10.45 -1.93
N ASP A 142 17.11 -9.94 -0.74
CA ASP A 142 17.74 -8.77 -0.14
C ASP A 142 18.75 -9.22 0.94
N PRO A 143 20.04 -8.86 0.80
CA PRO A 143 21.07 -9.16 1.81
C PRO A 143 20.74 -8.63 3.21
N GLU A 144 20.04 -7.49 3.30
CA GLU A 144 19.61 -6.91 4.58
C GLU A 144 18.59 -7.83 5.27
N ILE A 145 17.67 -8.42 4.51
CA ILE A 145 16.69 -9.41 5.01
C ILE A 145 17.40 -10.68 5.48
N ILE A 146 18.41 -11.16 4.75
CA ILE A 146 19.21 -12.34 5.13
C ILE A 146 19.88 -12.11 6.48
N LYS A 147 20.57 -10.97 6.63
CA LYS A 147 21.26 -10.59 7.87
C LYS A 147 20.27 -10.51 9.04
N LYS A 148 19.14 -9.81 8.87
CA LYS A 148 18.13 -9.66 9.93
C LYS A 148 17.49 -11.00 10.30
N HIS A 149 17.19 -11.85 9.31
CA HIS A 149 16.68 -13.20 9.59
C HIS A 149 17.67 -14.05 10.38
N ALA A 150 18.98 -13.96 10.08
CA ALA A 150 20.00 -14.68 10.83
C ALA A 150 20.05 -14.22 12.31
N GLN A 151 19.99 -12.91 12.56
CA GLN A 151 19.93 -12.35 13.92
C GLN A 151 18.69 -12.82 14.69
N ILE A 152 17.51 -12.76 14.05
CA ILE A 152 16.27 -13.25 14.67
C ILE A 152 16.38 -14.74 14.99
N LYS A 153 16.91 -15.53 14.06
CA LYS A 153 17.05 -16.98 14.24
C LYS A 153 18.00 -17.31 15.38
N GLU A 154 19.10 -16.58 15.51
CA GLU A 154 20.06 -16.75 16.60
C GLU A 154 19.41 -16.45 17.96
N LEU A 155 18.73 -15.30 18.11
CA LEU A 155 18.06 -14.93 19.36
C LEU A 155 16.94 -15.89 19.76
N VAL A 156 16.12 -16.33 18.79
CA VAL A 156 15.07 -17.34 19.05
C VAL A 156 15.67 -18.66 19.53
N GLN A 157 16.88 -19.01 19.06
CA GLN A 157 17.55 -20.24 19.45
C GLN A 157 18.29 -20.12 20.80
N SER A 158 18.94 -18.98 21.07
CA SER A 158 19.67 -18.75 22.31
C SER A 158 18.73 -18.47 23.49
N GLU A 159 17.62 -17.77 23.25
CA GLU A 159 16.67 -17.34 24.29
C GLU A 159 15.21 -17.67 23.90
N PRO A 160 14.80 -18.95 23.94
CA PRO A 160 13.47 -19.36 23.48
C PRO A 160 12.30 -18.77 24.29
N SER A 161 12.56 -18.34 25.54
CA SER A 161 11.58 -17.70 26.42
C SER A 161 11.47 -16.19 26.23
N LEU A 162 12.35 -15.58 25.43
CA LEU A 162 12.37 -14.14 25.23
C LEU A 162 11.08 -13.70 24.51
N PRO A 163 10.40 -12.65 24.99
CA PRO A 163 9.22 -12.13 24.32
C PRO A 163 9.53 -11.70 22.88
N THR A 164 8.63 -12.01 21.95
CA THR A 164 8.78 -11.65 20.53
C THR A 164 9.05 -10.16 20.30
N ILE A 165 8.48 -9.29 21.14
CA ILE A 165 8.70 -7.84 21.06
C ILE A 165 10.16 -7.46 21.34
N GLU A 166 10.80 -8.07 22.33
CA GLU A 166 12.19 -7.79 22.69
C GLU A 166 13.15 -8.27 21.61
N ILE A 167 12.89 -9.45 21.01
CA ILE A 167 13.64 -9.94 19.85
C ILE A 167 13.59 -8.93 18.69
N VAL A 168 12.40 -8.35 18.43
CA VAL A 168 12.21 -7.34 17.38
C VAL A 168 12.95 -6.05 17.72
N GLU A 169 12.89 -5.58 18.95
CA GLU A 169 13.58 -4.35 19.36
C GLU A 169 15.10 -4.46 19.20
N GLN A 170 15.67 -5.59 19.66
CA GLN A 170 17.10 -5.88 19.50
C GLN A 170 17.48 -6.04 18.02
N CYS A 171 16.67 -6.73 17.23
CA CYS A 171 17.00 -7.00 15.82
C CYS A 171 16.82 -5.79 14.91
N PHE A 172 15.92 -4.86 15.20
CA PHE A 172 15.59 -3.75 14.29
C PHE A 172 16.06 -2.40 14.79
N ASP A 173 16.83 -2.37 15.89
CA ASP A 173 17.30 -1.14 16.52
C ASP A 173 16.14 -0.18 16.82
N LEU A 174 14.96 -0.76 17.07
CA LEU A 174 13.73 -0.03 17.33
C LEU A 174 13.79 0.45 18.78
N LYS A 175 14.24 1.69 18.99
CA LYS A 175 14.13 2.36 20.29
C LYS A 175 12.66 2.74 20.55
N VAL A 176 11.79 1.79 20.86
CA VAL A 176 10.37 2.07 21.12
C VAL A 176 10.03 1.86 22.59
N VAL A 177 10.71 2.60 23.49
CA VAL A 177 10.16 2.96 24.83
C VAL A 177 10.69 4.31 25.34
N VAL A 178 11.83 4.84 24.87
CA VAL A 178 12.35 6.11 25.41
C VAL A 178 11.68 7.38 24.80
N MET A 179 11.04 7.31 23.63
CA MET A 179 10.34 8.49 23.08
C MET A 179 9.01 8.80 23.76
N TYR A 180 8.27 7.81 24.27
CA TYR A 180 6.99 8.07 24.95
C TYR A 180 7.19 8.55 26.40
N LEU A 181 8.29 8.18 27.06
CA LEU A 181 8.65 8.70 28.38
C LEU A 181 9.34 10.08 28.31
N ALA A 182 10.03 10.41 27.21
CA ALA A 182 10.69 11.71 27.03
C ALA A 182 9.75 12.86 26.62
N TRP A 183 8.46 12.59 26.38
CA TRP A 183 7.47 13.59 25.98
C TRP A 183 6.40 13.88 27.04
N GLY A 184 6.58 13.45 28.29
CA GLY A 184 5.86 13.98 29.46
C GLY A 184 4.37 14.26 29.25
N VAL A 185 3.61 13.26 28.77
CA VAL A 185 2.15 13.33 28.74
C VAL A 185 1.63 12.50 29.91
N GLU A 186 1.32 13.19 31.00
CA GLU A 186 0.20 12.81 31.88
C GLU A 186 -1.12 12.94 31.12
#